data_AF-R4LEJ5-F1
#
_entry.id   AF-R4LEJ5-F1
#
_cell.length_a   1.000
_cell.length_b   1.000
_cell.length_c   1.000
_cell.angle_alpha   90.00
_cell.angle_beta   90.00
_cell.angle_gamma   90.00
#
_symmetry.space_group_name_H-M   'P 1'
#
loop_
_entity.id
_entity.type
_entity.pdbx_description
1 polymer ?
#
loop_
_entity_poly.entity_id
_entity_poly.type
_entity_poly.pdbx_seq_one_letter_code
_entity_poly.pdbx_strand_id
1 'polypeptide(L)'
;MRVEIDATALPQPEPPGEDARARVTVSAPLVLTNAQRRVLAALCEPLLTRSGPAAAPATYSQIGARLGRQPQYIRNVVKSIREQLSGHGIPDLIADADGGPEDFRWTLSRWAVRSHWITPADLAELAVNAAHEG
;
A
#
# COMPACT_ATOMS: atom_id res chain seq x y z
N MET A 1 46.52 -48.81 -5.43
CA MET A 1 46.12 -48.27 -4.12
C MET A 1 45.55 -46.88 -4.36
N ARG A 2 44.23 -46.71 -4.25
CA ARG A 2 43.52 -45.43 -4.41
C ARG A 2 43.31 -44.85 -3.01
N VAL A 3 43.57 -43.55 -2.83
CA VAL A 3 43.25 -42.83 -1.59
C VAL A 3 42.20 -41.78 -1.93
N GLU A 4 41.04 -41.95 -1.32
CA GLU A 4 39.87 -41.07 -1.39
C GLU A 4 40.08 -39.86 -0.48
N ILE A 5 39.62 -38.68 -0.91
CA ILE A 5 39.68 -37.44 -0.15
C ILE A 5 38.27 -37.17 0.39
N ASP A 6 38.10 -37.33 1.70
CA ASP A 6 36.90 -36.92 2.45
C ASP A 6 37.01 -35.42 2.78
N ALA A 7 35.98 -34.66 2.42
CA ALA A 7 35.88 -33.23 2.67
C ALA A 7 34.83 -32.97 3.77
N THR A 8 35.23 -33.10 5.03
CA THR A 8 34.34 -32.76 6.15
C THR A 8 35.06 -31.95 7.24
N ALA A 9 34.46 -30.79 7.53
CA ALA A 9 34.62 -29.93 8.70
C ALA A 9 35.89 -29.07 8.82
N LEU A 10 35.83 -27.86 8.26
CA LEU A 10 36.51 -26.70 8.85
C LEU A 10 35.56 -26.02 9.86
N PRO A 11 36.06 -25.64 11.05
CA PRO A 11 35.27 -24.91 12.04
C PRO A 11 34.90 -23.52 11.50
N GLN A 12 33.62 -23.17 11.58
CA GLN A 12 33.15 -21.85 11.18
C GLN A 12 33.68 -20.81 12.19
N PRO A 13 34.22 -19.66 11.73
CA PRO A 13 34.58 -18.58 12.63
C PRO A 13 33.30 -18.01 13.26
N GLU A 14 33.25 -18.05 14.58
CA GLU A 14 32.29 -17.31 15.40
C GLU A 14 32.33 -15.81 15.04
N PRO A 15 31.20 -15.16 14.72
CA PRO A 15 31.19 -13.74 14.44
C PRO A 15 31.46 -12.95 15.74
N PRO A 16 32.27 -11.89 15.67
CA PRO A 16 32.61 -11.08 16.83
C PRO A 16 31.37 -10.32 17.31
N GLY A 17 31.22 -10.26 18.64
CA GLY A 17 30.32 -9.30 19.24
C GLY A 17 30.74 -7.88 18.85
N GLU A 18 29.85 -7.16 18.19
CA GLU A 18 29.95 -5.71 18.03
C GLU A 18 28.53 -5.13 17.95
N ASP A 19 28.27 -4.21 18.86
CA ASP A 19 27.20 -3.24 18.84
C ASP A 19 26.94 -2.69 17.42
N ALA A 20 25.77 -3.00 16.86
CA ALA A 20 25.17 -2.17 15.85
C ALA A 20 23.66 -2.20 16.01
N ARG A 21 23.11 -1.04 16.38
CA ARG A 21 21.70 -0.66 16.22
C ARG A 21 21.28 -0.62 14.74
N ALA A 22 21.64 -1.62 13.96
CA ALA A 22 21.00 -1.90 12.70
C ALA A 22 19.71 -2.65 13.04
N ARG A 23 18.66 -1.88 13.39
CA ARG A 23 17.31 -2.32 13.05
C ARG A 23 17.32 -2.53 11.55
N VAL A 24 17.66 -3.74 11.10
CA VAL A 24 17.25 -4.21 9.80
C VAL A 24 15.73 -4.31 9.94
N THR A 25 15.05 -3.19 9.72
CA THR A 25 13.66 -3.22 9.32
C THR A 25 13.68 -3.91 7.97
N VAL A 26 13.64 -5.25 7.99
CA VAL A 26 13.05 -5.98 6.89
C VAL A 26 11.60 -5.49 6.89
N SER A 27 11.37 -4.37 6.21
CA SER A 27 10.03 -3.90 5.95
C SER A 27 9.39 -4.99 5.14
N ALA A 28 8.55 -5.80 5.80
CA ALA A 28 7.74 -6.80 5.13
C ALA A 28 7.08 -6.14 3.91
N PRO A 29 6.96 -6.84 2.78
CA PRO A 29 6.30 -6.27 1.61
C PRO A 29 4.93 -5.75 2.05
N LEU A 30 4.67 -4.47 1.79
CA LEU A 30 3.39 -3.88 2.17
C LEU A 30 2.32 -4.53 1.29
N VAL A 31 1.53 -5.43 1.89
CA VAL A 31 0.42 -6.10 1.23
C VAL A 31 -0.88 -5.45 1.69
N LEU A 32 -1.61 -4.84 0.76
CA LEU A 32 -2.96 -4.36 1.02
C LEU A 32 -3.95 -5.53 1.02
N THR A 33 -4.86 -5.50 1.99
CA THR A 33 -6.02 -6.40 1.99
C THR A 33 -6.94 -6.11 0.80
N ASN A 34 -7.77 -7.08 0.42
CA ASN A 34 -8.78 -6.88 -0.63
C ASN A 34 -9.70 -5.67 -0.37
N ALA A 35 -10.10 -5.44 0.88
CA ALA A 35 -10.91 -4.29 1.25
C ALA A 35 -10.16 -2.96 1.03
N GLN A 36 -8.89 -2.89 1.46
CA GLN A 36 -8.04 -1.71 1.25
C GLN A 36 -7.81 -1.44 -0.23
N ARG A 37 -7.55 -2.48 -1.03
CA ARG A 37 -7.43 -2.36 -2.49
C ARG A 37 -8.71 -1.84 -3.13
N ARG A 38 -9.89 -2.37 -2.78
CA ARG A 38 -11.18 -1.89 -3.32
C ARG A 38 -11.44 -0.43 -2.97
N VAL A 39 -11.15 -0.01 -1.73
CA VAL A 39 -11.28 1.39 -1.31
C VAL A 39 -10.30 2.28 -2.07
N LEU A 40 -9.05 1.86 -2.22
CA LEU A 40 -8.03 2.62 -2.94
C LEU A 40 -8.33 2.70 -4.45
N ALA A 41 -8.85 1.62 -5.04
CA ALA A 41 -9.31 1.58 -6.43
C ALA A 41 -10.47 2.55 -6.66
N ALA A 42 -11.51 2.51 -5.83
CA ALA A 42 -12.64 3.43 -5.91
C ALA A 42 -12.23 4.90 -5.68
N LEU A 43 -11.22 5.14 -4.83
CA LEU A 43 -10.65 6.47 -4.61
C LEU A 43 -9.93 7.00 -5.88
N CYS A 44 -9.17 6.13 -6.55
CA CYS A 44 -8.36 6.47 -7.73
C CYS A 44 -9.16 6.43 -9.04
N GLU A 45 -10.32 5.80 -9.06
CA GLU A 45 -11.10 5.59 -10.26
C GLU A 45 -11.35 6.87 -11.08
N PRO A 46 -11.77 8.01 -10.50
CA PRO A 46 -12.01 9.20 -11.33
C PRO A 46 -10.72 9.74 -11.95
N LEU A 47 -9.56 9.48 -11.33
CA LEU A 47 -8.24 9.86 -11.88
C LEU A 47 -7.81 8.96 -13.04
N LEU A 48 -8.30 7.71 -13.06
CA LEU A 48 -8.00 6.72 -14.09
C LEU A 48 -9.00 6.76 -15.25
N THR A 49 -10.24 7.20 -15.00
CA THR A 49 -11.35 7.16 -15.97
C THR A 49 -11.73 8.51 -16.55
N ARG A 50 -11.39 9.62 -15.89
CA ARG A 50 -11.74 10.98 -16.33
C ARG A 50 -10.49 11.76 -16.71
N SER A 51 -10.69 12.86 -17.45
CA SER A 51 -9.62 13.77 -17.87
C SER A 51 -9.97 15.22 -17.50
N GLY A 52 -8.93 16.05 -17.33
CA GLY A 52 -9.09 17.47 -17.01
C GLY A 52 -9.54 17.73 -15.57
N PRO A 53 -10.24 18.85 -15.29
CA PRO A 53 -10.64 19.23 -13.93
C PRO A 53 -11.63 18.24 -13.27
N ALA A 54 -12.24 17.34 -14.03
CA ALA A 54 -13.10 16.27 -13.54
C ALA A 54 -12.31 15.05 -13.00
N ALA A 55 -11.00 14.98 -13.24
CA ALA A 55 -10.09 13.96 -12.71
C ALA A 55 -9.70 14.31 -11.26
N ALA A 56 -10.68 14.35 -10.37
CA ALA A 56 -10.48 14.58 -8.94
C ALA A 56 -10.76 13.27 -8.17
N PRO A 57 -9.96 12.93 -7.14
CA PRO A 57 -10.16 11.71 -6.37
C PRO A 57 -11.57 11.67 -5.76
N ALA A 58 -12.17 10.48 -5.72
CA ALA A 58 -13.52 10.32 -5.20
C ALA A 58 -13.62 10.76 -3.74
N THR A 59 -14.79 11.28 -3.33
CA THR A 59 -15.05 11.59 -1.91
C THR A 59 -15.37 10.30 -1.13
N TYR A 60 -15.21 10.32 0.19
CA TYR A 60 -15.56 9.16 1.02
C TYR A 60 -17.03 8.76 0.88
N SER A 61 -17.92 9.73 0.66
CA SER A 61 -19.34 9.47 0.40
C SER A 61 -19.57 8.79 -0.95
N GLN A 62 -18.87 9.20 -2.00
CA GLN A 62 -18.95 8.55 -3.32
C GLN A 62 -18.40 7.11 -3.28
N ILE A 63 -17.28 6.90 -2.60
CA ILE A 63 -16.70 5.57 -2.40
C ILE A 63 -17.66 4.69 -1.60
N GLY A 64 -18.22 5.24 -0.51
CA GLY A 64 -19.20 4.54 0.32
C GLY A 64 -20.44 4.11 -0.47
N ALA A 65 -21.00 5.02 -1.27
CA ALA A 65 -22.12 4.70 -2.16
C ALA A 65 -21.77 3.61 -3.18
N ARG A 66 -20.56 3.64 -3.74
CA ARG A 66 -20.10 2.63 -4.70
C ARG A 66 -19.90 1.25 -4.07
N LEU A 67 -19.40 1.19 -2.84
CA LEU A 67 -19.05 -0.06 -2.16
C LEU A 67 -20.15 -0.59 -1.23
N GLY A 68 -21.28 0.12 -1.11
CA GLY A 68 -22.32 -0.19 -0.13
C GLY A 68 -21.84 -0.05 1.32
N ARG A 69 -20.92 0.89 1.59
CA ARG A 69 -20.31 1.10 2.92
C ARG A 69 -20.53 2.52 3.43
N GLN A 70 -20.49 2.68 4.75
CA GLN A 70 -20.60 4.00 5.36
C GLN A 70 -19.33 4.84 5.13
N PRO A 71 -19.43 6.16 4.93
CA PRO A 71 -18.27 7.03 4.72
C PRO A 71 -17.23 6.94 5.86
N GLN A 72 -17.68 6.73 7.10
CA GLN A 72 -16.81 6.54 8.25
C GLN A 72 -15.91 5.29 8.13
N TYR A 73 -16.46 4.20 7.58
CA TYR A 73 -15.67 2.99 7.30
C TYR A 73 -14.58 3.29 6.26
N ILE A 74 -14.92 4.00 5.19
CA ILE A 74 -13.95 4.41 4.16
C ILE A 74 -12.82 5.25 4.77
N ARG A 75 -13.17 6.23 5.61
CA ARG A 75 -12.19 7.05 6.32
C ARG A 75 -11.23 6.21 7.17
N ASN A 76 -11.76 5.24 7.91
CA ASN A 76 -10.96 4.35 8.75
C ASN A 76 -10.01 3.47 7.91
N VAL A 77 -10.47 2.96 6.77
CA VAL A 77 -9.63 2.17 5.86
C VAL A 77 -8.51 3.02 5.26
N VAL A 78 -8.82 4.23 4.77
CA VAL A 78 -7.83 5.17 4.23
C VAL A 78 -6.80 5.56 5.30
N LYS A 79 -7.24 5.79 6.54
CA LYS A 79 -6.36 6.06 7.68
C LYS A 79 -5.41 4.90 7.94
N SER A 80 -5.91 3.66 7.95
CA SER A 80 -5.10 2.46 8.16
C SER A 80 -4.05 2.27 7.05
N ILE A 81 -4.44 2.48 5.78
CA ILE A 81 -3.50 2.46 4.65
C ILE A 81 -2.39 3.50 4.85
N ARG A 82 -2.74 4.71 5.30
CA ARG A 82 -1.75 5.76 5.59
C ARG A 82 -0.79 5.34 6.70
N GLU A 83 -1.30 4.85 7.83
CA GLU A 83 -0.49 4.42 8.96
C GLU A 83 0.52 3.33 8.54
N GLN A 84 0.08 2.39 7.69
CA GLN A 84 0.97 1.40 7.11
C GLN A 84 2.05 2.06 6.23
N LEU A 85 1.66 2.90 5.27
CA LEU A 85 2.59 3.57 4.36
C LEU A 85 3.58 4.50 5.06
N SER A 86 3.15 5.23 6.09
CA SER A 86 4.02 6.05 6.93
C SER A 86 5.03 5.18 7.68
N GLY A 87 4.62 3.99 8.16
CA GLY A 87 5.53 3.01 8.77
C GLY A 87 6.61 2.47 7.82
N HIS A 88 6.37 2.54 6.51
CA HIS A 88 7.34 2.19 5.47
C HIS A 88 8.20 3.35 4.99
N GLY A 89 8.05 4.55 5.58
CA GLY A 89 8.90 5.70 5.29
C GLY A 89 8.65 6.36 3.93
N ILE A 90 7.43 6.27 3.38
CA ILE A 90 7.12 6.92 2.10
C ILE A 90 6.94 8.43 2.31
N PRO A 91 7.88 9.28 1.82
CA PRO A 91 8.00 10.67 2.25
C PRO A 91 6.77 11.54 1.94
N ASP A 92 6.09 11.32 0.82
CA ASP A 92 4.85 12.04 0.46
C ASP A 92 3.67 11.73 1.41
N LEU A 93 3.74 10.62 2.17
CA LEU A 93 2.67 10.13 3.04
C LEU A 93 3.03 10.19 4.53
N ILE A 94 4.23 10.68 4.87
CA ILE A 94 4.59 11.04 6.23
C ILE A 94 3.88 12.35 6.50
N ALA A 95 2.92 12.33 7.43
CA ALA A 95 2.35 13.57 7.93
C ALA A 95 3.49 14.34 8.61
N ASP A 96 4.05 15.31 7.91
CA ASP A 96 4.91 16.29 8.55
C ASP A 96 4.08 16.90 9.70
N ALA A 97 4.70 16.98 10.87
CA ALA A 97 4.02 17.15 12.16
C ALA A 97 3.25 18.47 12.30
N ASP A 98 3.27 19.31 11.28
CA ASP A 98 2.70 20.64 11.22
C ASP A 98 1.66 20.73 10.09
N GLY A 99 0.42 20.28 10.35
CA GLY A 99 -0.74 20.65 9.53
C GLY A 99 -0.76 20.12 8.09
N GLY A 100 -0.36 18.86 7.86
CA GLY A 100 -0.54 18.20 6.57
C GLY A 100 -1.97 18.34 6.03
N PRO A 101 -2.16 18.44 4.69
CA PRO A 101 -3.43 18.84 4.09
C PRO A 101 -4.59 17.96 4.58
N GLU A 102 -5.68 18.59 5.03
CA GLU A 102 -6.90 17.91 5.48
C GLU A 102 -7.43 16.88 4.44
N ASP A 103 -7.05 17.08 3.18
CA ASP A 103 -7.47 16.28 2.04
C ASP A 103 -6.39 15.30 1.53
N PHE A 104 -6.03 14.33 2.38
CA PHE A 104 -5.12 13.21 2.05
C PHE A 104 -5.53 12.38 0.83
N ARG A 105 -6.78 12.52 0.36
CA ARG A 105 -7.29 11.88 -0.85
C ARG A 105 -6.42 12.18 -2.07
N TRP A 106 -5.95 13.42 -2.23
CA TRP A 106 -5.11 13.79 -3.36
C TRP A 106 -3.74 13.12 -3.32
N THR A 107 -3.06 13.23 -2.19
CA THR A 107 -1.72 12.68 -2.01
C THR A 107 -1.73 11.16 -2.15
N LEU A 108 -2.67 10.49 -1.48
CA LEU A 108 -2.77 9.03 -1.51
C LEU A 108 -3.10 8.51 -2.91
N SER A 109 -4.06 9.13 -3.61
CA SER A 109 -4.41 8.67 -4.95
C SER A 109 -3.32 8.90 -5.98
N ARG A 110 -2.64 10.06 -5.94
CA ARG A 110 -1.51 10.33 -6.82
C ARG A 110 -0.38 9.35 -6.58
N TRP A 111 -0.05 9.09 -5.32
CA TRP A 111 0.96 8.09 -4.97
C TRP A 111 0.58 6.70 -5.46
N ALA A 112 -0.67 6.27 -5.25
CA ALA A 112 -1.15 4.94 -5.65
C ALA A 112 -1.12 4.73 -7.17
N VAL A 113 -1.51 5.75 -7.94
CA VAL A 113 -1.43 5.71 -9.42
C VAL A 113 0.02 5.75 -9.90
N ARG A 114 0.85 6.67 -9.35
CA ARG A 114 2.27 6.82 -9.76
C ARG A 114 3.10 5.59 -9.42
N SER A 115 2.81 4.92 -8.32
CA SER A 115 3.53 3.71 -7.89
C SER A 115 3.01 2.44 -8.56
N HIS A 116 2.03 2.55 -9.48
CA HIS A 116 1.35 1.41 -10.11
C HIS A 116 0.70 0.43 -9.11
N TRP A 117 0.32 0.93 -7.93
CA TRP A 117 -0.34 0.13 -6.90
C TRP A 117 -1.82 -0.12 -7.19
N ILE A 118 -2.43 0.81 -7.92
CA ILE A 118 -3.76 0.67 -8.51
C ILE A 118 -3.64 0.89 -10.00
N THR A 119 -4.18 -0.06 -10.74
CA THR A 119 -4.18 -0.07 -12.21
C THR A 119 -5.62 -0.10 -12.73
N PRO A 120 -5.83 0.12 -14.04
CA PRO A 120 -7.12 -0.10 -14.66
C PRO A 120 -7.67 -1.53 -14.47
N ALA A 121 -6.80 -2.53 -14.25
CA ALA A 121 -7.23 -3.90 -13.96
C ALA A 121 -7.93 -4.01 -12.60
N ASP A 122 -7.44 -3.30 -11.58
CA ASP A 122 -8.10 -3.23 -10.27
C ASP A 122 -9.51 -2.60 -10.36
N LEU A 123 -9.72 -1.69 -11.32
CA LEU A 123 -11.04 -1.12 -11.60
C LEU A 123 -11.97 -2.13 -12.28
N ALA A 124 -11.45 -2.95 -13.18
CA ALA A 124 -12.23 -4.02 -13.82
C ALA A 124 -12.68 -5.05 -12.77
N GLU A 125 -11.77 -5.47 -11.87
CA GLU A 125 -12.08 -6.36 -10.75
C GLU A 125 -13.15 -5.75 -9.81
N LEU A 126 -13.05 -4.44 -9.55
CA LEU A 126 -14.05 -3.73 -8.76
C LEU A 126 -15.43 -3.73 -9.44
N ALA A 127 -15.49 -3.54 -10.76
CA ALA A 127 -16.73 -3.54 -11.52
C ALA A 127 -17.38 -4.92 -11.58
N VAL A 128 -16.60 -5.99 -11.76
CA VAL A 128 -17.08 -7.37 -11.78
C VAL A 128 -17.69 -7.76 -10.44
N ASN A 129 -17.03 -7.41 -9.33
CA ASN A 129 -17.53 -7.75 -8.00
C ASN A 129 -18.76 -6.93 -7.59
N ALA A 130 -18.95 -5.72 -8.14
CA ALA A 130 -20.18 -4.95 -7.94
C ALA A 130 -21.37 -5.55 -8.70
N ALA A 131 -21.13 -6.19 -9.86
CA ALA A 131 -22.17 -6.82 -10.68
C ALA A 131 -22.68 -8.17 -10.12
N HIS A 132 -21.94 -8.80 -9.21
CA HIS A 132 -22.31 -10.09 -8.60
C HIS A 132 -23.11 -9.96 -7.30
N GLU A 133 -23.12 -8.78 -6.67
CA GLU A 133 -23.82 -8.52 -5.41
C GLU A 133 -25.12 -7.71 -5.60
N GLY A 134 -25.62 -7.61 -6.84
CA GLY A 134 -26.83 -6.87 -7.23
C GLY A 134 -28.02 -7.75 -7.56
#